data_AF-A0A0D0B2C9-F1
#
_entry.id   AF-A0A0D0B2C9-F1
#
_cell.length_a   1.000
_cell.length_b   1.000
_cell.length_c   1.000
_cell.angle_alpha   90.00
_cell.angle_beta   90.00
_cell.angle_gamma   90.00
#
_symmetry.space_group_name_H-M   'P 1'
#
loop_
_entity.id
_entity.type
_entity.pdbx_description
1 polymer ?
#
loop_
_entity_poly.entity_id
_entity_poly.type
_entity_poly.pdbx_seq_one_letter_code
_entity_poly.pdbx_strand_id
1 'polypeptide(L)'
;MDSGQYSLNVRFCEICAGFLSKSGKESVPSLTRALDTIASDLARDGDLRIRVGSENPSIWPSLQQLWNFLADYPSADADVAELRTLVISVARFTRNVVAGVAVNQQNAFGVEPALRRVLHLYSSWSAFQVTDSFPATRMAVQALSNIVTTNEDLTSRLWNTYLTLPEEQAILIRLLGSPDHKTILSLLVLMVNCIHDSTERCSLLTKSRGGARICITLLDRVVLLYDAEESTDGAKAFDYGYHLFAHLFDGGFAPDLYNSLSVEGEVIAQHQTALLKLLDSYLQSSQTCPVHCDMCPMLSEIFFSLSSYSQSAITRAINPTNSDLMGGSIEHLQELDLLLPKACEALVLTTQCIVKISLLSEDQRTVDTRAIFRDASSTDGQGTAESIIELLRLLDVFLPRIYFGKAVIDPTIDRSMPSSVAGSNGFSYLKRDLVRLVGVLCHRDKTFQDHIRVCGGIPVIMNMCVVDERNPYLREHAILALRNLLDGNKENQDEVNSIQPSGYWDEAGILREKVGATLK
;
A
#
# COMPACT_ATOMS: atom_id res chain seq x y z
N MET A 1 -27.30 -60.13 -0.44
CA MET A 1 -26.68 -58.93 0.17
C MET A 1 -27.08 -57.77 -0.71
N ASP A 2 -28.26 -57.21 -0.47
CA ASP A 2 -28.80 -56.10 -1.26
C ASP A 2 -29.62 -55.24 -0.30
N SER A 3 -28.98 -54.25 0.31
CA SER A 3 -29.63 -53.13 0.96
C SER A 3 -29.23 -51.90 0.17
N GLY A 4 -30.13 -51.44 -0.69
CA GLY A 4 -29.90 -50.37 -1.64
C GLY A 4 -29.35 -49.10 -0.97
N GLN A 5 -28.10 -48.78 -1.28
CA GLN A 5 -27.61 -47.41 -1.17
C GLN A 5 -28.31 -46.60 -2.25
N TYR A 6 -29.38 -45.88 -1.87
CA TYR A 6 -29.89 -44.79 -2.68
C TYR A 6 -28.71 -43.89 -3.07
N SER A 7 -28.45 -43.71 -4.36
CA SER A 7 -27.39 -42.81 -4.82
C SER A 7 -27.61 -41.44 -4.19
N LEU A 8 -26.55 -40.88 -3.62
CA LEU A 8 -26.58 -39.60 -2.92
C LEU A 8 -27.11 -38.49 -3.83
N ASN A 9 -26.85 -38.60 -5.13
CA ASN A 9 -27.35 -37.69 -6.15
C ASN A 9 -28.87 -37.77 -6.32
N VAL A 10 -29.46 -38.97 -6.29
CA VAL A 10 -30.92 -39.15 -6.33
C VAL A 10 -31.56 -38.43 -5.14
N ARG A 11 -31.05 -38.68 -3.93
CA ARG A 11 -31.53 -38.04 -2.71
C ARG A 11 -31.37 -36.52 -2.77
N PHE A 12 -30.25 -36.01 -3.25
CA PHE A 12 -30.02 -34.57 -3.41
C PHE A 12 -31.06 -33.95 -4.36
N CYS A 13 -31.22 -34.52 -5.55
CA CYS A 13 -32.15 -34.01 -6.56
C CYS A 13 -33.62 -34.07 -6.11
N GLU A 14 -34.05 -35.15 -5.46
CA GLU A 14 -35.40 -35.28 -4.93
C GLU A 14 -35.71 -34.23 -3.85
N ILE A 15 -34.77 -34.00 -2.92
CA ILE A 15 -34.94 -32.99 -1.86
C ILE A 15 -34.95 -31.59 -2.47
N CYS A 16 -34.09 -31.29 -3.44
CA CYS A 16 -34.08 -30.00 -4.14
C CYS A 16 -35.39 -29.76 -4.90
N ALA A 17 -35.86 -30.74 -5.66
CA ALA A 17 -37.12 -30.65 -6.40
C ALA A 17 -38.32 -30.49 -5.45
N GLY A 18 -38.33 -31.20 -4.32
CA GLY A 18 -39.36 -31.07 -3.29
C GLY A 18 -39.35 -29.70 -2.60
N PHE A 19 -38.18 -29.09 -2.43
CA PHE A 19 -38.05 -27.73 -1.91
C PHE A 19 -38.53 -26.68 -2.92
N LEU A 20 -38.08 -26.76 -4.17
CA LEU A 20 -38.38 -25.80 -5.23
C LEU A 20 -39.84 -25.85 -5.69
N SER A 21 -40.57 -26.94 -5.42
CA SER A 21 -42.00 -27.11 -5.78
C SER A 21 -43.00 -26.68 -4.70
N LYS A 22 -42.56 -26.45 -3.45
CA LYS A 22 -43.40 -26.03 -2.31
C LYS A 22 -43.14 -24.56 -1.94
N SER A 23 -44.03 -23.95 -1.14
CA SER A 23 -43.75 -22.64 -0.53
C SER A 23 -42.52 -22.75 0.37
N GLY A 24 -41.37 -22.27 -0.13
CA GLY A 24 -40.02 -22.65 0.34
C GLY A 24 -39.69 -22.46 1.82
N LYS A 25 -40.49 -21.73 2.61
CA LYS A 25 -40.21 -21.49 4.05
C LYS A 25 -40.34 -22.77 4.89
N GLU A 26 -41.37 -23.58 4.70
CA GLU A 26 -41.64 -24.75 5.56
C GLU A 26 -40.64 -25.91 5.38
N SER A 27 -39.92 -25.94 4.24
CA SER A 27 -38.99 -27.01 3.87
C SER A 27 -37.52 -26.67 4.15
N VAL A 28 -37.20 -25.42 4.53
CA VAL A 28 -35.80 -24.98 4.79
C VAL A 28 -35.09 -25.87 5.81
N PRO A 29 -35.63 -26.15 7.02
CA PRO A 29 -34.88 -26.90 8.04
C PRO A 29 -34.57 -28.34 7.64
N SER A 30 -35.40 -28.93 6.77
CA SER A 30 -35.18 -30.28 6.24
C SER A 30 -34.09 -30.28 5.16
N LEU A 31 -34.13 -29.33 4.23
CA LEU A 31 -33.12 -29.18 3.18
C LEU A 31 -31.74 -28.86 3.80
N THR A 32 -31.67 -27.89 4.71
CA THR A 32 -30.44 -27.52 5.44
C THR A 32 -29.78 -28.72 6.10
N ARG A 33 -30.53 -29.53 6.87
CA ARG A 33 -29.98 -30.74 7.52
C ARG A 33 -29.43 -31.74 6.53
N ALA A 34 -30.13 -31.96 5.42
CA ALA A 34 -29.68 -32.89 4.39
C ALA A 34 -28.38 -32.39 3.72
N LEU A 35 -28.33 -31.12 3.31
CA LEU A 35 -27.15 -30.49 2.73
C LEU A 35 -25.95 -30.53 3.67
N ASP A 36 -26.14 -30.24 4.96
CA ASP A 36 -25.07 -30.23 5.94
C ASP A 36 -24.49 -31.62 6.20
N THR A 37 -25.36 -32.66 6.21
CA THR A 37 -24.91 -34.05 6.32
C THR A 37 -24.02 -34.41 5.14
N ILE A 38 -24.50 -34.15 3.92
CA ILE A 38 -23.74 -34.46 2.70
C ILE A 38 -22.45 -33.63 2.63
N ALA A 39 -22.50 -32.35 2.99
CA ALA A 39 -21.33 -31.48 2.99
C ALA A 39 -20.26 -31.95 3.99
N SER A 40 -20.65 -32.50 5.14
CA SER A 40 -19.72 -33.10 6.11
C SER A 40 -18.99 -34.31 5.52
N ASP A 41 -19.70 -35.17 4.79
CA ASP A 41 -19.11 -36.35 4.15
C ASP A 41 -18.13 -35.92 3.03
N LEU A 42 -18.54 -34.98 2.18
CA LEU A 42 -17.70 -34.39 1.13
C LEU A 42 -16.44 -33.71 1.66
N ALA A 43 -16.48 -33.16 2.88
CA ALA A 43 -15.30 -32.53 3.47
C ALA A 43 -14.17 -33.53 3.74
N ARG A 44 -14.51 -34.81 3.98
CA ARG A 44 -13.56 -35.84 4.41
C ARG A 44 -13.17 -36.83 3.32
N ASP A 45 -14.00 -37.00 2.30
CA ASP A 45 -13.82 -38.00 1.24
C ASP A 45 -13.64 -37.33 -0.14
N GLY A 46 -12.42 -37.42 -0.69
CA GLY A 46 -12.10 -36.90 -2.02
C GLY A 46 -12.71 -37.71 -3.16
N ASP A 47 -12.81 -39.04 -3.01
CA ASP A 47 -13.43 -39.92 -4.01
C ASP A 47 -14.93 -39.67 -4.08
N LEU A 48 -15.56 -39.38 -2.93
CA LEU A 48 -16.97 -38.98 -2.89
C LEU A 48 -17.23 -37.70 -3.68
N ARG A 49 -16.32 -36.71 -3.65
CA ARG A 49 -16.46 -35.48 -4.45
C ARG A 49 -16.51 -35.82 -5.94
N ILE A 50 -15.61 -36.68 -6.40
CA ILE A 50 -15.55 -37.11 -7.81
C ILE A 50 -16.82 -37.89 -8.19
N ARG A 51 -17.25 -38.83 -7.36
CA ARG A 51 -18.48 -39.62 -7.57
C ARG A 51 -19.71 -38.71 -7.66
N VAL A 52 -19.95 -37.88 -6.64
CA VAL A 52 -21.12 -36.98 -6.58
C VAL A 52 -21.18 -36.04 -7.79
N GLY A 53 -20.04 -35.57 -8.28
CA GLY A 53 -19.99 -34.68 -9.43
C GLY A 53 -20.19 -35.33 -10.81
N SER A 54 -20.03 -36.65 -10.91
CA SER A 54 -20.06 -37.41 -12.17
C SER A 54 -21.20 -38.45 -12.27
N GLU A 55 -21.78 -38.85 -11.15
CA GLU A 55 -22.88 -39.82 -11.10
C GLU A 55 -24.20 -39.26 -11.65
N ASN A 56 -25.03 -40.16 -12.18
CA ASN A 56 -26.40 -39.85 -12.59
C ASN A 56 -27.39 -40.17 -11.46
N PRO A 57 -28.38 -39.31 -11.19
CA PRO A 57 -28.67 -38.06 -11.89
C PRO A 57 -27.65 -36.94 -11.57
N SER A 58 -27.43 -36.02 -12.51
CA SER A 58 -26.52 -34.88 -12.29
C SER A 58 -27.08 -33.92 -11.23
N ILE A 59 -26.24 -33.50 -10.28
CA ILE A 59 -26.62 -32.54 -9.22
C ILE A 59 -26.59 -31.07 -9.68
N TRP A 60 -25.87 -30.78 -10.77
CA TRP A 60 -25.54 -29.41 -11.17
C TRP A 60 -26.76 -28.55 -11.54
N PRO A 61 -27.77 -29.06 -12.29
CA PRO A 61 -28.98 -28.29 -12.57
C PRO A 61 -29.76 -27.93 -11.31
N SER A 62 -29.91 -28.88 -10.38
CA SER A 62 -30.59 -28.67 -9.10
C SER A 62 -29.84 -27.67 -8.23
N LEU A 63 -28.50 -27.74 -8.20
CA LEU A 63 -27.66 -26.79 -7.46
C LEU A 63 -27.78 -25.37 -8.05
N GLN A 64 -27.80 -25.24 -9.38
CA GLN A 64 -27.97 -23.94 -10.04
C GLN A 64 -29.35 -23.34 -9.76
N GLN A 65 -30.41 -24.15 -9.77
CA GLN A 65 -31.75 -23.70 -9.41
C GLN A 65 -31.85 -23.25 -7.95
N LEU A 66 -31.20 -23.95 -7.01
CA LEU A 66 -31.13 -23.51 -5.61
C LEU A 66 -30.43 -22.16 -5.46
N TRP A 67 -29.29 -21.95 -6.13
CA TRP A 67 -28.60 -20.66 -6.09
C TRP A 67 -29.42 -19.53 -6.71
N ASN A 68 -30.11 -19.78 -7.83
CA ASN A 68 -31.01 -18.79 -8.44
C ASN A 68 -32.15 -18.43 -7.50
N PHE A 69 -32.78 -19.43 -6.87
CA PHE A 69 -33.79 -19.19 -5.84
C PHE A 69 -33.25 -18.30 -4.71
N LEU A 70 -32.09 -18.61 -4.15
CA LEU A 70 -31.46 -17.83 -3.08
C LEU A 70 -31.10 -16.40 -3.51
N ALA A 71 -30.79 -16.19 -4.78
CA ALA A 71 -30.45 -14.88 -5.31
C ALA A 71 -31.69 -14.00 -5.55
N ASP A 72 -32.83 -14.60 -5.91
CA ASP A 72 -34.03 -13.87 -6.32
C ASP A 72 -34.99 -13.65 -5.13
N TYR A 73 -35.02 -14.58 -4.17
CA TYR A 73 -35.88 -14.55 -2.98
C TYR A 73 -35.75 -13.31 -2.08
N PRO A 74 -34.55 -12.76 -1.80
CA PRO A 74 -34.39 -11.70 -0.81
C PRO A 74 -34.81 -10.30 -1.28
N SER A 75 -35.33 -10.18 -2.50
CA SER A 75 -35.80 -8.91 -3.05
C SER A 75 -37.22 -8.52 -2.62
N ALA A 76 -37.95 -9.40 -1.92
CA ALA A 76 -39.38 -9.22 -1.62
C ALA A 76 -39.77 -9.24 -0.13
N ASP A 77 -38.95 -9.79 0.78
CA ASP A 77 -39.26 -9.92 2.20
C ASP A 77 -37.97 -9.89 3.04
N ALA A 78 -38.01 -9.22 4.19
CA ALA A 78 -36.89 -9.01 5.12
C ALA A 78 -36.02 -10.27 5.35
N ASP A 79 -34.70 -10.08 5.47
CA ASP A 79 -33.67 -11.07 5.81
C ASP A 79 -34.12 -12.07 6.92
N VAL A 80 -34.67 -13.21 6.51
CA VAL A 80 -35.15 -14.26 7.42
C VAL A 80 -33.99 -15.16 7.83
N ALA A 81 -33.83 -15.40 9.14
CA ALA A 81 -32.75 -16.24 9.70
C ALA A 81 -32.63 -17.65 9.06
N GLU A 82 -33.76 -18.22 8.64
CA GLU A 82 -33.81 -19.50 7.94
C GLU A 82 -33.12 -19.44 6.58
N LEU A 83 -33.29 -18.35 5.82
CA LEU A 83 -32.63 -18.17 4.53
C LEU A 83 -31.13 -17.99 4.70
N ARG A 84 -30.66 -17.25 5.72
CA ARG A 84 -29.23 -17.14 6.03
C ARG A 84 -28.62 -18.52 6.27
N THR A 85 -29.34 -19.34 7.02
CA THR A 85 -28.94 -20.71 7.31
C THR A 85 -28.90 -21.56 6.04
N LEU A 86 -29.88 -21.41 5.16
CA LEU A 86 -29.88 -22.10 3.86
C LEU A 86 -28.72 -21.66 2.97
N VAL A 87 -28.42 -20.36 2.89
CA VAL A 87 -27.25 -19.83 2.16
C VAL A 87 -25.97 -20.46 2.68
N ILE A 88 -25.80 -20.54 4.00
CA ILE A 88 -24.62 -21.18 4.62
C ILE A 88 -24.52 -22.65 4.20
N SER A 89 -25.60 -23.42 4.26
CA SER A 89 -25.58 -24.86 3.91
C SER A 89 -25.33 -25.10 2.42
N VAL A 90 -25.98 -24.32 1.54
CA VAL A 90 -25.77 -24.42 0.08
C VAL A 90 -24.33 -24.01 -0.28
N ALA A 91 -23.82 -22.93 0.31
CA ALA A 91 -22.44 -22.50 0.12
C ALA A 91 -21.43 -23.52 0.64
N ARG A 92 -21.66 -24.12 1.81
CA ARG A 92 -20.81 -25.18 2.38
C ARG A 92 -20.78 -26.42 1.50
N PHE A 93 -21.95 -26.87 1.04
CA PHE A 93 -22.06 -27.98 0.08
C PHE A 93 -21.28 -27.66 -1.20
N THR A 94 -21.53 -26.50 -1.81
CA THR A 94 -20.85 -26.04 -3.05
C THR A 94 -19.33 -26.01 -2.85
N ARG A 95 -18.85 -25.38 -1.77
CA ARG A 95 -17.43 -25.28 -1.43
C ARG A 95 -16.75 -26.65 -1.30
N ASN A 96 -17.43 -27.61 -0.68
CA ASN A 96 -16.87 -28.91 -0.39
C ASN A 96 -16.92 -29.85 -1.60
N VAL A 97 -17.98 -29.81 -2.42
CA VAL A 97 -18.10 -30.68 -3.61
C VAL A 97 -17.09 -30.32 -4.70
N VAL A 98 -16.71 -29.05 -4.83
CA VAL A 98 -15.75 -28.59 -5.85
C VAL A 98 -14.29 -28.67 -5.39
N ALA A 99 -14.04 -28.86 -4.09
CA ALA A 99 -12.70 -28.75 -3.52
C ALA A 99 -11.72 -29.76 -4.12
N GLY A 100 -10.75 -29.27 -4.90
CA GLY A 100 -9.70 -30.07 -5.53
C GLY A 100 -10.16 -30.95 -6.70
N VAL A 101 -11.35 -30.70 -7.26
CA VAL A 101 -11.91 -31.50 -8.36
C VAL A 101 -12.26 -30.61 -9.55
N ALA A 102 -11.37 -30.55 -10.55
CA ALA A 102 -11.47 -29.64 -11.70
C ALA A 102 -12.78 -29.77 -12.50
N VAL A 103 -13.28 -31.00 -12.71
CA VAL A 103 -14.56 -31.23 -13.40
C VAL A 103 -15.73 -30.64 -12.62
N ASN A 104 -15.72 -30.78 -11.30
CA ASN A 104 -16.77 -30.23 -10.44
C ASN A 104 -16.74 -28.70 -10.42
N GLN A 105 -15.53 -28.12 -10.42
CA GLN A 105 -15.34 -26.67 -10.54
C GLN A 105 -15.94 -26.12 -11.83
N GLN A 106 -15.64 -26.75 -12.98
CA GLN A 106 -16.20 -26.36 -14.28
C GLN A 106 -17.73 -26.43 -14.29
N ASN A 107 -18.30 -27.53 -13.79
CA ASN A 107 -19.76 -27.71 -13.71
C ASN A 107 -20.43 -26.73 -12.74
N ALA A 108 -19.77 -26.41 -11.63
CA ALA A 108 -20.28 -25.48 -10.63
C ALA A 108 -20.15 -24.02 -11.06
N PHE A 109 -19.25 -23.66 -11.98
CA PHE A 109 -19.00 -22.26 -12.34
C PHE A 109 -20.26 -21.52 -12.84
N GLY A 110 -21.24 -22.24 -13.39
CA GLY A 110 -22.55 -21.68 -13.78
C GLY A 110 -23.37 -21.09 -12.63
N VAL A 111 -23.00 -21.34 -11.36
CA VAL A 111 -23.64 -20.73 -10.18
C VAL A 111 -23.08 -19.35 -9.83
N GLU A 112 -21.93 -18.96 -10.38
CA GLU A 112 -21.24 -17.70 -10.05
C GLU A 112 -22.16 -16.47 -10.15
N PRO A 113 -22.96 -16.27 -11.21
CA PRO A 113 -23.79 -15.06 -11.32
C PRO A 113 -24.84 -14.96 -10.21
N ALA A 114 -25.36 -16.09 -9.73
CA ALA A 114 -26.32 -16.13 -8.63
C ALA A 114 -25.61 -15.93 -7.28
N LEU A 115 -24.46 -16.58 -7.09
CA LEU A 115 -23.62 -16.41 -5.90
C LEU A 115 -23.18 -14.94 -5.76
N ARG A 116 -22.83 -14.27 -6.86
CA ARG A 116 -22.50 -12.85 -6.89
C ARG A 116 -23.67 -11.95 -6.47
N ARG A 117 -24.90 -12.25 -6.90
CA ARG A 117 -26.11 -11.52 -6.45
C ARG A 117 -26.35 -11.71 -4.96
N VAL A 118 -26.15 -12.94 -4.44
CA VAL A 118 -26.21 -13.21 -2.99
C VAL A 118 -25.15 -12.38 -2.26
N LEU A 119 -23.87 -12.41 -2.69
CA LEU A 119 -22.82 -11.61 -2.07
C LEU A 119 -23.12 -10.10 -2.12
N HIS A 120 -23.71 -9.60 -3.21
CA HIS A 120 -24.09 -8.19 -3.33
C HIS A 120 -25.13 -7.78 -2.28
N LEU A 121 -26.15 -8.61 -2.07
CA LEU A 121 -27.17 -8.41 -1.04
C LEU A 121 -26.57 -8.41 0.37
N TYR A 122 -25.78 -9.44 0.68
CA TYR A 122 -25.20 -9.63 2.02
C TYR A 122 -24.02 -8.68 2.32
N SER A 123 -23.54 -7.94 1.32
CA SER A 123 -22.55 -6.85 1.47
C SER A 123 -23.19 -5.46 1.43
N SER A 124 -24.52 -5.36 1.55
CA SER A 124 -25.21 -4.09 1.71
C SER A 124 -24.96 -3.47 3.07
N TRP A 125 -25.10 -2.15 3.15
CA TRP A 125 -24.95 -1.42 4.41
C TRP A 125 -25.90 -1.95 5.50
N SER A 126 -27.16 -2.28 5.14
CA SER A 126 -28.12 -2.87 6.08
C SER A 126 -27.68 -4.26 6.55
N ALA A 127 -27.16 -5.10 5.65
CA ALA A 127 -26.62 -6.42 6.02
C ALA A 127 -25.41 -6.31 6.96
N PHE A 128 -24.58 -5.27 6.82
CA PHE A 128 -23.46 -5.03 7.75
C PHE A 128 -23.88 -4.63 9.17
N GLN A 129 -25.12 -4.18 9.37
CA GLN A 129 -25.68 -3.95 10.71
C GLN A 129 -26.17 -5.24 11.37
N VAL A 130 -26.25 -6.36 10.63
CA VAL A 130 -26.77 -7.64 11.11
C VAL A 130 -25.62 -8.64 11.24
N THR A 131 -25.11 -8.83 12.45
CA THR A 131 -23.96 -9.72 12.72
C THR A 131 -24.19 -11.17 12.29
N ASP A 132 -25.44 -11.63 12.31
CA ASP A 132 -25.85 -12.97 11.88
C ASP A 132 -25.69 -13.21 10.38
N SER A 133 -25.47 -12.16 9.59
CA SER A 133 -25.31 -12.21 8.14
C SER A 133 -23.86 -12.46 7.72
N PHE A 134 -22.88 -12.26 8.62
CA PHE A 134 -21.47 -12.50 8.35
C PHE A 134 -21.13 -13.97 8.05
N PRO A 135 -21.63 -14.99 8.78
CA PRO A 135 -21.37 -16.39 8.43
C PRO A 135 -21.82 -16.78 7.01
N ALA A 136 -22.95 -16.25 6.55
CA ALA A 136 -23.45 -16.48 5.19
C ALA A 136 -22.51 -15.85 4.15
N THR A 137 -22.12 -14.59 4.36
CA THR A 137 -21.15 -13.89 3.51
C THR A 137 -19.83 -14.64 3.40
N ARG A 138 -19.25 -15.02 4.55
CA ARG A 138 -17.99 -15.79 4.61
C ARG A 138 -18.05 -17.10 3.84
N MET A 139 -19.10 -17.89 4.06
CA MET A 139 -19.22 -19.19 3.41
C MET A 139 -19.41 -19.04 1.90
N ALA A 140 -20.14 -18.02 1.45
CA ALA A 140 -20.30 -17.72 0.03
C ALA A 140 -18.98 -17.28 -0.64
N VAL A 141 -18.19 -16.42 0.00
CA VAL A 141 -16.84 -16.06 -0.49
C VAL A 141 -15.93 -17.28 -0.56
N GLN A 142 -15.94 -18.14 0.46
CA GLN A 142 -15.15 -19.38 0.46
C GLN A 142 -15.61 -20.37 -0.62
N ALA A 143 -16.92 -20.47 -0.87
CA ALA A 143 -17.46 -21.28 -1.96
C ALA A 143 -16.96 -20.77 -3.32
N LEU A 144 -17.04 -19.46 -3.55
CA LEU A 144 -16.50 -18.83 -4.76
C LEU A 144 -15.00 -19.11 -4.93
N SER A 145 -14.23 -18.97 -3.84
CA SER A 145 -12.80 -19.27 -3.86
C SER A 145 -12.52 -20.71 -4.28
N ASN A 146 -13.19 -21.69 -3.67
CA ASN A 146 -12.96 -23.10 -3.99
C ASN A 146 -13.43 -23.49 -5.41
N ILE A 147 -14.42 -22.80 -5.97
CA ILE A 147 -14.86 -23.01 -7.36
C ILE A 147 -13.71 -22.71 -8.35
N VAL A 148 -12.86 -21.71 -8.07
CA VAL A 148 -11.80 -21.30 -9.01
C VAL A 148 -10.40 -21.76 -8.61
N THR A 149 -10.17 -22.09 -7.33
CA THR A 149 -8.86 -22.47 -6.80
C THR A 149 -8.24 -23.61 -7.62
N THR A 150 -6.96 -23.49 -8.01
CA THR A 150 -6.21 -24.45 -8.87
C THR A 150 -6.74 -24.61 -10.30
N ASN A 151 -7.71 -23.80 -10.73
CA ASN A 151 -8.25 -23.80 -12.08
C ASN A 151 -7.98 -22.45 -12.76
N GLU A 152 -6.92 -22.40 -13.56
CA GLU A 152 -6.43 -21.17 -14.18
C GLU A 152 -7.46 -20.50 -15.11
N ASP A 153 -8.20 -21.29 -15.91
CA ASP A 153 -9.24 -20.75 -16.79
C ASP A 153 -10.36 -20.07 -15.99
N LEU A 154 -10.89 -20.76 -14.98
CA LEU A 154 -11.97 -20.22 -14.15
C LEU A 154 -11.51 -19.03 -13.31
N THR A 155 -10.26 -19.07 -12.81
CA THR A 155 -9.66 -17.96 -12.07
C THR A 155 -9.55 -16.72 -12.94
N SER A 156 -9.03 -16.84 -14.16
CA SER A 156 -8.93 -15.72 -15.11
C SER A 156 -10.31 -15.20 -15.53
N ARG A 157 -11.30 -16.08 -15.77
CA ARG A 157 -12.67 -15.66 -16.08
C ARG A 157 -13.34 -14.90 -14.92
N LEU A 158 -13.19 -15.40 -13.70
CA LEU A 158 -13.70 -14.74 -12.50
C LEU A 158 -13.06 -13.37 -12.31
N TRP A 159 -11.72 -13.32 -12.36
CA TRP A 159 -10.94 -12.10 -12.13
C TRP A 159 -11.28 -11.03 -13.17
N ASN A 160 -11.27 -11.37 -14.45
CA ASN A 160 -11.66 -10.47 -15.53
C ASN A 160 -13.08 -9.93 -15.33
N THR A 161 -14.02 -10.79 -14.94
CA THR A 161 -15.39 -10.36 -14.64
C THR A 161 -15.38 -9.34 -13.50
N TYR A 162 -14.71 -9.61 -12.40
CA TYR A 162 -14.86 -8.83 -11.17
C TYR A 162 -14.17 -7.46 -11.24
N LEU A 163 -13.09 -7.35 -12.03
CA LEU A 163 -12.41 -6.08 -12.28
C LEU A 163 -13.10 -5.21 -13.34
N THR A 164 -14.05 -5.76 -14.09
CA THR A 164 -14.80 -5.04 -15.15
C THR A 164 -16.26 -4.75 -14.78
N LEU A 165 -16.73 -5.20 -13.62
CA LEU A 165 -18.09 -4.92 -13.16
C LEU A 165 -18.31 -3.40 -12.97
N PRO A 166 -19.53 -2.90 -13.26
CA PRO A 166 -19.92 -1.55 -12.89
C PRO A 166 -19.80 -1.33 -11.37
N GLU A 167 -19.58 -0.08 -10.98
CA GLU A 167 -19.37 0.32 -9.58
C GLU A 167 -20.45 -0.20 -8.62
N GLU A 168 -21.72 -0.11 -9.02
CA GLU A 168 -22.85 -0.58 -8.22
C GLU A 168 -22.80 -2.08 -7.93
N GLN A 169 -22.11 -2.85 -8.78
CA GLN A 169 -21.95 -4.30 -8.71
C GLN A 169 -20.55 -4.72 -8.26
N ALA A 170 -19.67 -3.79 -7.85
CA ALA A 170 -18.30 -4.07 -7.48
C ALA A 170 -18.21 -4.81 -6.14
N ILE A 171 -18.45 -6.12 -6.16
CA ILE A 171 -18.57 -6.95 -4.96
C ILE A 171 -17.26 -7.02 -4.15
N LEU A 172 -16.09 -6.98 -4.80
CA LEU A 172 -14.80 -7.02 -4.09
C LEU A 172 -14.63 -5.79 -3.18
N ILE A 173 -14.91 -4.59 -3.70
CA ILE A 173 -14.86 -3.34 -2.93
C ILE A 173 -15.86 -3.38 -1.77
N ARG A 174 -17.10 -3.85 -2.04
CA ARG A 174 -18.13 -3.97 -1.00
C ARG A 174 -17.73 -4.94 0.10
N LEU A 175 -17.16 -6.08 -0.23
CA LEU A 175 -16.71 -7.09 0.74
C LEU A 175 -15.48 -6.63 1.53
N LEU A 176 -14.54 -5.91 0.90
CA LEU A 176 -13.49 -5.19 1.63
C LEU A 176 -14.12 -4.18 2.60
N GLY A 177 -15.30 -3.65 2.31
CA GLY A 177 -16.16 -2.83 3.16
C GLY A 177 -16.64 -3.48 4.47
N SER A 178 -16.53 -4.81 4.63
CA SER A 178 -17.13 -5.55 5.75
C SER A 178 -16.53 -5.18 7.12
N PRO A 179 -17.35 -5.06 8.18
CA PRO A 179 -16.85 -4.92 9.56
C PRO A 179 -16.36 -6.26 10.16
N ASP A 180 -16.66 -7.40 9.51
CA ASP A 180 -16.22 -8.73 9.97
C ASP A 180 -14.84 -9.09 9.38
N HIS A 181 -13.81 -9.09 10.23
CA HIS A 181 -12.44 -9.44 9.85
C HIS A 181 -12.33 -10.84 9.21
N LYS A 182 -13.17 -11.80 9.61
CA LYS A 182 -13.16 -13.15 9.02
C LYS A 182 -13.69 -13.16 7.58
N THR A 183 -14.57 -12.23 7.21
CA THR A 183 -15.01 -12.00 5.84
C THR A 183 -13.89 -11.41 5.01
N ILE A 184 -13.21 -10.39 5.53
CA ILE A 184 -12.03 -9.78 4.88
C ILE A 184 -10.96 -10.86 4.65
N LEU A 185 -10.63 -11.66 5.66
CA LEU A 185 -9.66 -12.74 5.52
C LEU A 185 -10.04 -13.74 4.41
N SER A 186 -11.31 -14.16 4.35
CA SER A 186 -11.79 -15.08 3.30
C SER A 186 -11.68 -14.45 1.90
N LEU A 187 -11.90 -13.14 1.80
CA LEU A 187 -11.76 -12.39 0.55
C LEU A 187 -10.30 -12.24 0.13
N LEU A 188 -9.40 -11.93 1.07
CA LEU A 188 -7.97 -11.78 0.78
C LEU A 188 -7.36 -13.11 0.31
N VAL A 189 -7.78 -14.24 0.90
CA VAL A 189 -7.38 -15.57 0.41
C VAL A 189 -7.80 -15.77 -1.05
N LEU A 190 -9.04 -15.41 -1.41
CA LEU A 190 -9.50 -15.45 -2.81
C LEU A 190 -8.64 -14.56 -3.71
N MET A 191 -8.40 -13.31 -3.30
CA MET A 191 -7.62 -12.34 -4.10
C MET A 191 -6.18 -12.81 -4.29
N VAL A 192 -5.51 -13.30 -3.25
CA VAL A 192 -4.15 -13.85 -3.32
C VAL A 192 -4.12 -15.04 -4.28
N ASN A 193 -5.07 -15.98 -4.17
CA ASN A 193 -5.17 -17.10 -5.11
C ASN A 193 -5.40 -16.63 -6.55
N CYS A 194 -6.16 -15.54 -6.75
CA CYS A 194 -6.39 -14.98 -8.08
C CYS A 194 -5.15 -14.31 -8.68
N ILE A 195 -4.19 -13.81 -7.91
CA ILE A 195 -2.99 -13.17 -8.46
C ILE A 195 -1.74 -14.05 -8.40
N HIS A 196 -1.82 -15.19 -7.70
CA HIS A 196 -0.75 -16.16 -7.60
C HIS A 196 -0.31 -16.65 -8.99
N ASP A 197 1.01 -16.67 -9.22
CA ASP A 197 1.67 -17.10 -10.46
C ASP A 197 1.09 -16.52 -11.77
N SER A 198 0.51 -15.32 -11.74
CA SER A 198 -0.07 -14.71 -12.95
C SER A 198 0.24 -13.23 -13.11
N THR A 199 1.21 -12.95 -13.97
CA THR A 199 1.57 -11.59 -14.40
C THR A 199 0.39 -10.84 -15.03
N GLU A 200 -0.47 -11.52 -15.79
CA GLU A 200 -1.64 -10.91 -16.43
C GLU A 200 -2.66 -10.43 -15.38
N ARG A 201 -2.96 -11.26 -14.37
CA ARG A 201 -3.93 -10.92 -13.32
C ARG A 201 -3.40 -9.84 -12.37
N CYS A 202 -2.10 -9.86 -12.06
CA CYS A 202 -1.43 -8.77 -11.36
C CYS A 202 -1.50 -7.46 -12.16
N SER A 203 -1.19 -7.51 -13.46
CA SER A 203 -1.27 -6.34 -14.36
C SER A 203 -2.69 -5.76 -14.41
N LEU A 204 -3.72 -6.61 -14.49
CA LEU A 204 -5.11 -6.17 -14.47
C LEU A 204 -5.46 -5.47 -13.14
N LEU A 205 -4.97 -5.97 -12.01
CA LEU A 205 -5.18 -5.37 -10.69
C LEU A 205 -4.52 -4.00 -10.56
N THR A 206 -3.33 -3.81 -11.12
CA THR A 206 -2.57 -2.55 -10.92
C THR A 206 -2.86 -1.49 -11.98
N LYS A 207 -3.20 -1.88 -13.21
CA LYS A 207 -3.38 -0.95 -14.35
C LYS A 207 -4.83 -0.62 -14.68
N SER A 208 -5.80 -1.45 -14.30
CA SER A 208 -7.21 -1.18 -14.61
C SER A 208 -7.85 -0.20 -13.63
N ARG A 209 -8.85 0.57 -14.07
CA ARG A 209 -9.63 1.45 -13.18
C ARG A 209 -10.31 0.70 -12.03
N GLY A 210 -10.86 -0.49 -12.31
CA GLY A 210 -11.49 -1.34 -11.29
C GLY A 210 -10.46 -1.86 -10.29
N GLY A 211 -9.31 -2.30 -10.79
CA GLY A 211 -8.18 -2.75 -9.97
C GLY A 211 -7.61 -1.65 -9.06
N ALA A 212 -7.37 -0.45 -9.58
CA ALA A 212 -6.91 0.69 -8.79
C ALA A 212 -7.84 0.99 -7.60
N ARG A 213 -9.18 0.97 -7.82
CA ARG A 213 -10.17 1.18 -6.76
C ARG A 213 -10.17 0.05 -5.70
N ILE A 214 -9.94 -1.18 -6.13
CA ILE A 214 -9.78 -2.32 -5.20
C ILE A 214 -8.52 -2.11 -4.36
N CYS A 215 -7.39 -1.72 -4.97
CA CYS A 215 -6.15 -1.43 -4.27
C CYS A 215 -6.28 -0.26 -3.30
N ILE A 216 -6.99 0.81 -3.68
CA ILE A 216 -7.35 1.93 -2.80
C ILE A 216 -8.07 1.42 -1.54
N THR A 217 -9.15 0.67 -1.75
CA THR A 217 -9.96 0.14 -0.63
C THR A 217 -9.16 -0.84 0.23
N LEU A 218 -8.26 -1.61 -0.39
CA LEU A 218 -7.38 -2.54 0.30
C LEU A 218 -6.33 -1.81 1.15
N LEU A 219 -5.73 -0.73 0.63
CA LEU A 219 -4.78 0.11 1.37
C LEU A 219 -5.45 0.74 2.60
N ASP A 220 -6.67 1.26 2.44
CA ASP A 220 -7.44 1.78 3.59
C ASP A 220 -7.63 0.70 4.66
N ARG A 221 -7.88 -0.55 4.25
CA ARG A 221 -8.01 -1.67 5.19
C ARG A 221 -6.71 -2.04 5.86
N VAL A 222 -5.60 -2.08 5.14
CA VAL A 222 -4.29 -2.33 5.72
C VAL A 222 -3.93 -1.24 6.73
N VAL A 223 -4.20 0.03 6.41
CA VAL A 223 -4.01 1.17 7.32
C VAL A 223 -4.93 1.11 8.54
N LEU A 224 -6.15 0.56 8.43
CA LEU A 224 -7.02 0.38 9.60
C LEU A 224 -6.60 -0.79 10.49
N LEU A 225 -5.93 -1.80 9.94
CA LEU A 225 -5.59 -3.05 10.63
C LEU A 225 -4.15 -3.10 11.15
N TYR A 226 -3.31 -2.08 10.89
CA TYR A 226 -1.87 -2.13 11.21
C TYR A 226 -1.56 -2.29 12.71
N ASP A 227 -2.43 -1.76 13.58
CA ASP A 227 -2.31 -1.85 15.05
C ASP A 227 -3.20 -2.96 15.65
N ALA A 228 -3.73 -3.88 14.84
CA ALA A 228 -4.54 -4.97 15.34
C ALA A 228 -3.70 -5.91 16.24
N GLU A 229 -4.30 -6.38 17.34
CA GLU A 229 -3.63 -7.31 18.25
C GLU A 229 -3.24 -8.61 17.52
N GLU A 230 -1.98 -9.07 17.67
CA GLU A 230 -1.37 -10.17 16.89
C GLU A 230 -2.19 -11.47 16.86
N SER A 231 -2.97 -11.75 17.91
CA SER A 231 -3.78 -12.98 18.01
C SER A 231 -5.14 -12.91 17.30
N THR A 232 -5.52 -11.74 16.79
CA THR A 232 -6.84 -11.50 16.21
C THR A 232 -6.90 -11.85 14.73
N ASP A 233 -8.12 -12.07 14.21
CA ASP A 233 -8.31 -12.22 12.76
C ASP A 233 -8.07 -10.91 12.00
N GLY A 234 -8.05 -9.76 12.69
CA GLY A 234 -7.65 -8.47 12.13
C GLY A 234 -6.17 -8.44 11.77
N ALA A 235 -5.30 -8.90 12.68
CA ALA A 235 -3.86 -9.03 12.41
C ALA A 235 -3.59 -9.99 11.25
N LYS A 236 -4.27 -11.14 11.20
CA LYS A 236 -4.17 -12.06 10.04
C LYS A 236 -4.61 -11.37 8.75
N ALA A 237 -5.70 -10.61 8.76
CA ALA A 237 -6.16 -9.89 7.58
C ALA A 237 -5.14 -8.82 7.14
N PHE A 238 -4.48 -8.14 8.08
CA PHE A 238 -3.34 -7.27 7.79
C PHE A 238 -2.21 -8.03 7.09
N ASP A 239 -1.79 -9.18 7.64
CA ASP A 239 -0.70 -9.99 7.07
C ASP A 239 -1.00 -10.40 5.62
N TYR A 240 -2.22 -10.89 5.35
CA TYR A 240 -2.63 -11.25 3.99
C TYR A 240 -2.69 -10.03 3.05
N GLY A 241 -3.10 -8.87 3.55
CA GLY A 241 -3.08 -7.62 2.79
C GLY A 241 -1.65 -7.18 2.45
N TYR A 242 -0.74 -7.24 3.43
CA TYR A 242 0.68 -6.98 3.23
C TYR A 242 1.30 -7.97 2.23
N HIS A 243 1.05 -9.27 2.37
CA HIS A 243 1.54 -10.30 1.44
C HIS A 243 1.03 -10.10 0.01
N LEU A 244 -0.19 -9.63 -0.17
CA LEU A 244 -0.72 -9.28 -1.49
C LEU A 244 0.11 -8.17 -2.14
N PHE A 245 0.41 -7.08 -1.42
CA PHE A 245 1.24 -6.01 -1.96
C PHE A 245 2.71 -6.44 -2.13
N ALA A 246 3.26 -7.21 -1.20
CA ALA A 246 4.60 -7.78 -1.33
C ALA A 246 4.73 -8.62 -2.62
N HIS A 247 3.73 -9.44 -2.94
CA HIS A 247 3.69 -10.21 -4.19
C HIS A 247 3.63 -9.31 -5.43
N LEU A 248 2.90 -8.19 -5.37
CA LEU A 248 2.89 -7.20 -6.46
C LEU A 248 4.26 -6.50 -6.60
N PHE A 249 4.95 -6.24 -5.49
CA PHE A 249 6.30 -5.68 -5.50
C PHE A 249 7.29 -6.66 -6.11
N ASP A 250 7.30 -7.92 -5.65
CA ASP A 250 8.12 -9.02 -6.20
C ASP A 250 7.89 -9.19 -7.71
N GLY A 251 6.66 -8.97 -8.18
CA GLY A 251 6.29 -9.01 -9.60
C GLY A 251 6.64 -7.78 -10.43
N GLY A 252 7.28 -6.76 -9.85
CA GLY A 252 7.66 -5.52 -10.55
C GLY A 252 6.50 -4.55 -10.82
N PHE A 253 5.34 -4.72 -10.17
CA PHE A 253 4.14 -3.90 -10.43
C PHE A 253 4.04 -2.62 -9.58
N ALA A 254 5.05 -2.34 -8.75
CA ALA A 254 5.05 -1.15 -7.91
C ALA A 254 4.90 0.17 -8.70
N PRO A 255 5.59 0.39 -9.85
CA PRO A 255 5.43 1.63 -10.62
C PRO A 255 4.02 1.81 -11.19
N ASP A 256 3.46 0.74 -11.79
CA ASP A 256 2.11 0.76 -12.34
C ASP A 256 1.06 1.07 -11.26
N LEU A 257 1.21 0.43 -10.09
CA LEU A 257 0.33 0.64 -8.95
C LEU A 257 0.47 2.05 -8.39
N TYR A 258 1.68 2.56 -8.20
CA TYR A 258 1.88 3.92 -7.67
C TYR A 258 1.22 4.98 -8.55
N ASN A 259 1.36 4.83 -9.87
CA ASN A 259 0.79 5.76 -10.84
C ASN A 259 -0.74 5.68 -10.89
N SER A 260 -1.33 4.48 -10.75
CA SER A 260 -2.79 4.32 -10.79
C SER A 260 -3.50 4.82 -9.53
N LEU A 261 -2.76 5.06 -8.44
CA LEU A 261 -3.27 5.64 -7.19
C LEU A 261 -3.17 7.17 -7.12
N SER A 262 -2.68 7.83 -8.18
CA SER A 262 -2.57 9.29 -8.24
C SER A 262 -3.95 9.97 -8.29
N VAL A 263 -4.04 11.17 -7.72
CA VAL A 263 -5.24 12.01 -7.73
C VAL A 263 -4.92 13.32 -8.45
N GLU A 264 -5.77 13.70 -9.40
CA GLU A 264 -5.57 14.93 -10.18
C GLU A 264 -5.58 16.16 -9.27
N GLY A 265 -4.56 17.01 -9.38
CA GLY A 265 -4.39 18.21 -8.56
C GLY A 265 -3.68 18.01 -7.22
N GLU A 266 -3.40 16.76 -6.80
CA GLU A 266 -2.60 16.47 -5.61
C GLU A 266 -1.17 16.08 -5.97
N VAL A 267 -0.17 16.62 -5.27
CA VAL A 267 1.23 16.20 -5.44
C VAL A 267 1.47 14.78 -4.91
N ILE A 268 0.74 14.39 -3.87
CA ILE A 268 0.78 13.07 -3.27
C ILE A 268 -0.59 12.75 -2.65
N ALA A 269 -1.20 11.67 -3.12
CA ALA A 269 -2.42 11.16 -2.52
C ALA A 269 -2.11 10.35 -1.25
N GLN A 270 -3.04 10.33 -0.29
CA GLN A 270 -2.88 9.55 0.95
C GLN A 270 -2.57 8.06 0.69
N HIS A 271 -3.10 7.52 -0.40
CA HIS A 271 -2.99 6.11 -0.75
C HIS A 271 -1.63 5.80 -1.36
N GLN A 272 -1.03 6.77 -2.07
CA GLN A 272 0.36 6.70 -2.51
C GLN A 272 1.31 6.73 -1.30
N THR A 273 1.06 7.57 -0.29
CA THR A 273 1.81 7.56 0.97
C THR A 273 1.69 6.22 1.69
N ALA A 274 0.48 5.64 1.76
CA ALA A 274 0.27 4.32 2.36
C ALA A 274 1.05 3.23 1.60
N LEU A 275 1.06 3.27 0.26
CA LEU A 275 1.84 2.34 -0.55
C LEU A 275 3.35 2.49 -0.29
N LEU A 276 3.86 3.72 -0.18
CA LEU A 276 5.27 3.98 0.14
C LEU A 276 5.65 3.44 1.53
N LYS A 277 4.75 3.48 2.52
CA LYS A 277 4.96 2.85 3.84
C LYS A 277 5.08 1.34 3.74
N LEU A 278 4.20 0.69 2.96
CA LEU A 278 4.27 -0.75 2.73
C LEU A 278 5.54 -1.13 1.97
N LEU A 279 5.94 -0.30 1.00
CA LEU A 279 7.15 -0.49 0.24
C LEU A 279 8.41 -0.37 1.11
N ASP A 280 8.50 0.65 1.96
CA ASP A 280 9.61 0.80 2.91
C ASP A 280 9.70 -0.43 3.84
N SER A 281 8.58 -0.87 4.42
CA SER A 281 8.52 -2.11 5.22
C SER A 281 8.98 -3.34 4.41
N TYR A 282 8.52 -3.48 3.17
CA TYR A 282 8.92 -4.56 2.28
C TYR A 282 10.43 -4.57 2.04
N LEU A 283 11.01 -3.42 1.66
CA LEU A 283 12.45 -3.28 1.41
C LEU A 283 13.29 -3.56 2.66
N GLN A 284 12.77 -3.25 3.86
CA GLN A 284 13.44 -3.58 5.12
C GLN A 284 13.47 -5.08 5.40
N SER A 285 12.39 -5.80 5.04
CA SER A 285 12.26 -7.25 5.22
C SER A 285 12.92 -8.08 4.10
N SER A 286 13.00 -7.54 2.89
CA SER A 286 13.48 -8.25 1.70
C SER A 286 15.01 -8.24 1.58
N GLN A 287 15.55 -9.32 1.00
CA GLN A 287 16.97 -9.49 0.69
C GLN A 287 17.26 -9.55 -0.83
N THR A 288 16.24 -9.50 -1.68
CA THR A 288 16.36 -9.78 -3.13
C THR A 288 16.60 -8.50 -3.95
N CYS A 289 17.77 -8.39 -4.59
CA CYS A 289 18.17 -7.20 -5.35
C CYS A 289 17.55 -7.01 -6.78
N PRO A 290 17.16 -8.04 -7.56
CA PRO A 290 16.81 -7.83 -8.98
C PRO A 290 15.61 -6.91 -9.19
N VAL A 291 14.55 -7.14 -8.41
CA VAL A 291 13.27 -6.41 -8.53
C VAL A 291 13.41 -4.96 -8.07
N HIS A 292 14.36 -4.68 -7.17
CA HIS A 292 14.61 -3.33 -6.68
C HIS A 292 15.12 -2.38 -7.77
N CYS A 293 15.80 -2.90 -8.80
CA CYS A 293 16.32 -2.08 -9.90
C CYS A 293 15.18 -1.45 -10.72
N ASP A 294 14.08 -2.20 -10.92
CA ASP A 294 12.90 -1.73 -11.66
C ASP A 294 12.16 -0.61 -10.90
N MET A 295 12.41 -0.48 -9.59
CA MET A 295 11.84 0.56 -8.74
C MET A 295 12.65 1.86 -8.75
N CYS A 296 13.93 1.82 -9.13
CA CYS A 296 14.80 2.99 -9.09
C CYS A 296 14.29 4.16 -9.94
N PRO A 297 13.80 3.96 -11.19
CA PRO A 297 13.25 5.07 -11.99
C PRO A 297 12.03 5.72 -11.31
N MET A 298 11.10 4.89 -10.82
CA MET A 298 9.90 5.37 -10.13
C MET A 298 10.26 6.15 -8.86
N LEU A 299 11.14 5.62 -8.00
CA LEU A 299 11.57 6.32 -6.79
C LEU A 299 12.30 7.63 -7.09
N SER A 300 13.09 7.68 -8.17
CA SER A 300 13.76 8.91 -8.60
C SER A 300 12.76 9.97 -9.06
N GLU A 301 11.78 9.58 -9.88
CA GLU A 301 10.71 10.47 -10.34
C GLU A 301 9.90 11.03 -9.17
N ILE A 302 9.51 10.17 -8.21
CA ILE A 302 8.82 10.58 -6.99
C ILE A 302 9.68 11.56 -6.18
N PHE A 303 10.97 11.24 -5.99
CA PHE A 303 11.90 12.09 -5.25
C PHE A 303 11.98 13.50 -5.87
N PHE A 304 12.19 13.59 -7.18
CA PHE A 304 12.30 14.89 -7.85
C PHE A 304 10.98 15.67 -7.84
N SER A 305 9.85 15.01 -8.07
CA SER A 305 8.53 15.65 -8.03
C SER A 305 8.25 16.24 -6.64
N LEU A 306 8.42 15.44 -5.58
CA LEU A 306 8.20 15.87 -4.20
C LEU A 306 9.22 16.92 -3.74
N SER A 307 10.48 16.80 -4.15
CA SER A 307 11.53 17.77 -3.85
C SER A 307 11.23 19.12 -4.51
N SER A 308 10.92 19.15 -5.81
CA SER A 308 10.58 20.37 -6.54
C SER A 308 9.35 21.08 -5.95
N TYR A 309 8.31 20.30 -5.63
CA TYR A 309 7.13 20.82 -4.93
C TYR A 309 7.50 21.45 -3.59
N SER A 310 8.28 20.74 -2.76
CA SER A 310 8.67 21.19 -1.43
C SER A 310 9.55 22.43 -1.49
N GLN A 311 10.53 22.48 -2.40
CA GLN A 311 11.37 23.65 -2.63
C GLN A 311 10.52 24.87 -3.02
N SER A 312 9.57 24.69 -3.93
CA SER A 312 8.66 25.76 -4.37
C SER A 312 7.76 26.26 -3.24
N ALA A 313 7.15 25.35 -2.49
CA ALA A 313 6.27 25.68 -1.36
C ALA A 313 7.02 26.39 -0.23
N ILE A 314 8.22 25.89 0.13
CA ILE A 314 9.07 26.51 1.14
C ILE A 314 9.55 27.89 0.67
N THR A 315 9.96 28.05 -0.59
CA THR A 315 10.40 29.34 -1.13
C THR A 315 9.30 30.39 -1.08
N ARG A 316 8.06 30.03 -1.45
CA ARG A 316 6.88 30.91 -1.31
C ARG A 316 6.62 31.30 0.14
N ALA A 317 6.78 30.37 1.07
CA ALA A 317 6.58 30.63 2.49
C ALA A 317 7.69 31.52 3.10
N ILE A 318 8.92 31.40 2.60
CA ILE A 318 10.08 32.19 3.04
C ILE A 318 10.04 33.64 2.49
N ASN A 319 9.62 33.82 1.24
CA ASN A 319 9.61 35.12 0.55
C ASN A 319 8.17 35.53 0.17
N PRO A 320 7.34 35.97 1.13
CA PRO A 320 5.94 36.32 0.88
C PRO A 320 5.74 37.57 -0.01
N THR A 321 6.80 38.26 -0.42
CA THR A 321 6.73 39.50 -1.20
C THR A 321 7.52 39.40 -2.51
N ASN A 322 6.81 39.19 -3.62
CA ASN A 322 7.08 39.79 -4.94
C ASN A 322 6.00 39.50 -6.02
N SER A 323 4.97 38.69 -5.76
CA SER A 323 3.89 38.43 -6.74
C SER A 323 2.66 39.34 -6.63
N ASP A 324 2.43 40.00 -5.48
CA ASP A 324 1.09 40.56 -5.16
C ASP A 324 0.95 42.08 -5.33
N LEU A 325 1.92 42.77 -5.94
CA LEU A 325 1.80 44.22 -6.16
C LEU A 325 1.03 44.58 -7.44
N MET A 326 0.57 43.63 -8.25
CA MET A 326 -0.18 43.91 -9.48
C MET A 326 -1.39 42.98 -9.67
N GLY A 327 -2.41 43.18 -8.83
CA GLY A 327 -3.80 42.92 -9.21
C GLY A 327 -4.57 41.88 -8.39
N GLY A 328 -5.54 42.36 -7.60
CA GLY A 328 -6.80 41.66 -7.33
C GLY A 328 -6.88 40.77 -6.09
N SER A 329 -7.73 41.19 -5.15
CA SER A 329 -8.35 40.42 -4.05
C SER A 329 -7.45 39.88 -2.92
N ILE A 330 -7.63 40.49 -1.75
CA ILE A 330 -7.01 40.23 -0.45
C ILE A 330 -7.60 38.94 0.19
N GLU A 331 -7.52 37.80 -0.48
CA GLU A 331 -8.00 36.50 0.08
C GLU A 331 -6.97 35.36 0.05
N HIS A 332 -5.77 35.53 -0.54
CA HIS A 332 -4.77 34.45 -0.65
C HIS A 332 -3.56 34.59 0.31
N LEU A 333 -3.61 35.50 1.27
CA LEU A 333 -2.56 35.67 2.26
C LEU A 333 -2.66 34.60 3.37
N GLN A 334 -1.61 33.78 3.49
CA GLN A 334 -1.24 32.94 4.65
C GLN A 334 -1.90 31.58 4.86
N GLU A 335 -2.16 30.80 3.82
CA GLU A 335 -2.23 29.35 4.01
C GLU A 335 -0.87 28.72 3.72
N LEU A 336 -0.19 28.28 4.79
CA LEU A 336 0.91 27.33 4.68
C LEU A 336 0.40 26.19 3.80
N ASP A 337 1.10 25.92 2.70
CA ASP A 337 0.74 24.86 1.75
C ASP A 337 0.35 23.58 2.51
N LEU A 338 -0.94 23.28 2.57
CA LEU A 338 -1.50 22.24 3.45
C LEU A 338 -0.99 20.84 3.05
N LEU A 339 -0.46 20.70 1.83
CA LEU A 339 0.11 19.47 1.32
C LEU A 339 1.62 19.38 1.58
N LEU A 340 2.31 20.47 1.91
CA LEU A 340 3.77 20.45 2.17
C LEU A 340 4.17 19.42 3.25
N PRO A 341 3.51 19.33 4.42
CA PRO A 341 3.84 18.29 5.39
C PRO A 341 3.67 16.86 4.84
N LYS A 342 2.66 16.62 3.99
CA LYS A 342 2.41 15.32 3.36
C LYS A 342 3.47 15.00 2.31
N ALA A 343 3.85 15.99 1.51
CA ALA A 343 4.92 15.86 0.52
C ALA A 343 6.26 15.55 1.21
N CYS A 344 6.55 16.21 2.34
CA CYS A 344 7.75 15.94 3.14
C CYS A 344 7.75 14.54 3.77
N GLU A 345 6.61 14.07 4.29
CA GLU A 345 6.47 12.69 4.80
C GLU A 345 6.72 11.65 3.70
N ALA A 346 6.12 11.85 2.52
CA ALA A 346 6.36 10.97 1.37
C ALA A 346 7.81 11.02 0.90
N LEU A 347 8.44 12.21 0.91
CA LEU A 347 9.84 12.38 0.55
C LEU A 347 10.78 11.65 1.52
N VAL A 348 10.46 11.62 2.81
CA VAL A 348 11.17 10.80 3.81
C VAL A 348 11.09 9.32 3.43
N LEU A 349 9.89 8.79 3.17
CA LEU A 349 9.71 7.37 2.80
C LEU A 349 10.45 7.02 1.51
N THR A 350 10.34 7.87 0.48
CA THR A 350 11.06 7.68 -0.79
C THR A 350 12.57 7.70 -0.57
N THR A 351 13.08 8.64 0.22
CA THR A 351 14.51 8.73 0.55
C THR A 351 15.01 7.49 1.29
N GLN A 352 14.22 6.97 2.23
CA GLN A 352 14.54 5.74 2.96
C GLN A 352 14.57 4.51 2.03
N CYS A 353 13.62 4.40 1.11
CA CYS A 353 13.61 3.36 0.07
C CYS A 353 14.87 3.43 -0.80
N ILE A 354 15.21 4.62 -1.30
CA ILE A 354 16.41 4.85 -2.13
C ILE A 354 17.68 4.45 -1.36
N VAL A 355 17.80 4.87 -0.10
CA VAL A 355 18.94 4.52 0.77
C VAL A 355 19.03 3.01 0.97
N LYS A 356 17.91 2.34 1.25
CA LYS A 356 17.89 0.89 1.47
C LYS A 356 18.32 0.12 0.22
N ILE A 357 17.80 0.47 -0.96
CA ILE A 357 18.18 -0.14 -2.24
C ILE A 357 19.68 0.10 -2.53
N SER A 358 20.14 1.34 -2.32
CA SER A 358 21.54 1.73 -2.50
C SER A 358 22.50 0.92 -1.63
N LEU A 359 22.12 0.63 -0.39
CA LEU A 359 22.94 -0.17 0.53
C LEU A 359 22.93 -1.66 0.18
N LEU A 360 21.79 -2.22 -0.24
CA LEU A 360 21.70 -3.64 -0.65
C LEU A 360 22.57 -3.96 -1.87
N SER A 361 22.77 -2.99 -2.76
CA SER A 361 23.63 -3.12 -3.95
C SER A 361 25.12 -3.26 -3.62
N GLU A 362 25.60 -2.77 -2.46
CA GLU A 362 26.99 -2.97 -2.05
C GLU A 362 27.29 -4.45 -1.73
N ASP A 363 26.31 -5.16 -1.18
CA ASP A 363 26.44 -6.57 -0.80
C ASP A 363 26.34 -7.51 -2.02
N GLN A 364 25.60 -7.11 -3.06
CA GLN A 364 25.27 -7.96 -4.22
C GLN A 364 25.80 -7.33 -5.53
N ARG A 365 26.98 -7.78 -5.98
CA ARG A 365 27.78 -7.22 -7.10
C ARG A 365 27.19 -7.39 -8.52
N THR A 366 25.89 -7.18 -8.74
CA THR A 366 25.26 -7.40 -10.07
C THR A 366 24.85 -6.13 -10.78
N VAL A 367 24.22 -5.16 -10.10
CA VAL A 367 23.79 -3.87 -10.66
C VAL A 367 24.13 -2.74 -9.68
N ASP A 368 24.80 -1.70 -10.18
CA ASP A 368 25.11 -0.50 -9.38
C ASP A 368 23.89 0.42 -9.31
N THR A 369 22.98 0.14 -8.38
CA THR A 369 21.78 0.97 -8.17
C THR A 369 22.13 2.37 -7.67
N ARG A 370 23.28 2.55 -6.99
CA ARG A 370 23.76 3.86 -6.56
C ARG A 370 24.07 4.74 -7.76
N ALA A 371 24.67 4.18 -8.81
CA ALA A 371 24.87 4.89 -10.07
C ALA A 371 23.55 5.38 -10.68
N ILE A 372 22.48 4.57 -10.64
CA ILE A 372 21.16 4.98 -11.15
C ILE A 372 20.65 6.22 -10.42
N PHE A 373 20.71 6.24 -9.08
CA PHE A 373 20.25 7.40 -8.30
C PHE A 373 21.20 8.60 -8.39
N ARG A 374 22.50 8.37 -8.51
CA ARG A 374 23.52 9.40 -8.71
C ARG A 374 23.29 10.16 -10.02
N ASP A 375 23.06 9.41 -11.09
CA ASP A 375 22.97 9.95 -12.46
C ASP A 375 21.52 10.34 -12.83
N ALA A 376 20.56 10.16 -11.91
CA ALA A 376 19.19 10.57 -12.11
C ALA A 376 19.06 12.10 -12.17
N SER A 377 18.13 12.57 -12.99
CA SER A 377 17.80 13.97 -13.13
C SER A 377 16.28 14.17 -13.25
N SER A 378 15.83 15.33 -12.80
CA SER A 378 14.46 15.80 -13.02
C SER A 378 14.20 16.13 -14.50
N THR A 379 12.93 16.34 -14.85
CA THR A 379 12.51 16.81 -16.18
C THR A 379 13.17 18.12 -16.60
N ASP A 380 13.52 18.96 -15.62
CA ASP A 380 14.13 20.27 -15.84
C ASP A 380 15.67 20.21 -15.85
N GLY A 381 16.24 19.00 -15.77
CA GLY A 381 17.68 18.76 -15.80
C GLY A 381 18.39 18.97 -14.47
N GLN A 382 17.69 19.27 -13.37
CA GLN A 382 18.27 19.32 -12.04
C GLN A 382 18.68 17.90 -11.60
N GLY A 383 19.94 17.71 -11.24
CA GLY A 383 20.48 16.44 -10.76
C GLY A 383 20.16 16.16 -9.29
N THR A 384 20.42 14.91 -8.87
CA THR A 384 20.19 14.45 -7.48
C THR A 384 20.96 15.30 -6.46
N ALA A 385 22.21 15.65 -6.73
CA ALA A 385 23.05 16.45 -5.82
C ALA A 385 22.45 17.84 -5.62
N GLU A 386 22.12 18.54 -6.70
CA GLU A 386 21.53 19.88 -6.68
C GLU A 386 20.18 19.90 -5.96
N SER A 387 19.33 18.91 -6.23
CA SER A 387 18.00 18.78 -5.61
C SER A 387 18.10 18.58 -4.09
N ILE A 388 18.97 17.67 -3.63
CA ILE A 388 19.15 17.43 -2.18
C ILE A 388 19.73 18.66 -1.49
N ILE A 389 20.78 19.27 -2.06
CA ILE A 389 21.48 20.40 -1.44
C ILE A 389 20.60 21.65 -1.39
N GLU A 390 19.83 21.94 -2.45
CA GLU A 390 18.90 23.07 -2.45
C GLU A 390 17.78 22.87 -1.43
N LEU A 391 17.19 21.67 -1.37
CA LEU A 391 16.16 21.38 -0.38
C LEU A 391 16.70 21.48 1.05
N LEU A 392 17.90 20.98 1.33
CA LEU A 392 18.55 21.12 2.65
C LEU A 392 18.79 22.60 3.01
N ARG A 393 19.25 23.41 2.05
CA ARG A 393 19.45 24.85 2.22
C ARG A 393 18.15 25.55 2.58
N LEU A 394 17.08 25.29 1.83
CA LEU A 394 15.76 25.85 2.09
C LEU A 394 15.19 25.39 3.43
N LEU A 395 15.32 24.10 3.78
CA LEU A 395 14.87 23.56 5.06
C LEU A 395 15.62 24.16 6.26
N ASP A 396 16.90 24.49 6.10
CA ASP A 396 17.68 25.13 7.17
C ASP A 396 17.23 26.56 7.45
N VAL A 397 16.82 27.28 6.41
CA VAL A 397 16.22 28.61 6.53
C VAL A 397 14.77 28.53 7.03
N PHE A 398 14.01 27.54 6.58
CA PHE A 398 12.58 27.40 6.87
C PHE A 398 12.28 26.89 8.27
N LEU A 399 13.10 25.95 8.78
CA LEU A 399 12.91 25.32 10.07
C LEU A 399 14.00 25.78 11.04
N PRO A 400 13.70 26.72 11.97
CA PRO A 400 14.69 27.18 12.95
C PRO A 400 15.14 26.02 13.83
N ARG A 401 16.43 25.96 14.11
CA ARG A 401 17.05 24.91 14.95
C ARG A 401 16.64 25.09 16.40
N ILE A 402 16.51 23.99 17.13
CA ILE A 402 16.21 24.02 18.57
C ILE A 402 17.43 23.57 19.35
N TYR A 403 17.88 24.42 20.28
CA TYR A 403 18.98 24.14 21.20
C TYR A 403 18.52 24.36 22.64
N PHE A 404 18.52 23.31 23.45
CA PHE A 404 18.00 23.33 24.83
C PHE A 404 16.57 23.87 24.93
N GLY A 405 15.67 23.41 24.06
CA GLY A 405 14.26 23.84 24.04
C GLY A 405 14.02 25.29 23.58
N LYS A 406 15.04 26.01 23.11
CA LYS A 406 14.89 27.36 22.54
C LYS A 406 15.23 27.36 21.05
N ALA A 407 14.41 28.03 20.25
CA ALA A 407 14.73 28.28 18.86
C ALA A 407 15.98 29.19 18.80
N VAL A 408 17.00 28.74 18.08
CA VAL A 408 18.17 29.55 17.75
C VAL A 408 17.74 30.49 16.63
N ILE A 409 17.41 31.73 16.99
CA ILE A 409 17.11 32.80 16.04
C ILE A 409 18.44 33.42 15.63
N ASP A 410 18.76 33.37 14.34
CA ASP A 410 19.90 34.09 13.80
C ASP A 410 19.61 35.61 13.92
N PRO A 411 20.43 36.39 14.66
CA PRO A 411 20.20 37.82 14.84
C PRO A 411 20.31 38.64 13.55
N THR A 412 20.79 38.05 12.45
CA THR A 412 20.88 38.69 11.13
C THR A 412 19.63 38.52 10.26
N ILE A 413 18.70 37.63 10.65
CA ILE A 413 17.48 37.32 9.90
C ILE A 413 16.28 37.95 10.63
N ASP A 414 15.90 39.16 10.22
CA ASP A 414 14.70 39.85 10.69
C ASP A 414 13.46 39.18 10.08
N ARG A 415 12.90 38.15 10.74
CA ARG A 415 11.69 37.45 10.27
C ARG A 415 10.68 37.20 11.38
N SER A 416 9.50 37.79 11.22
CA SER A 416 8.26 37.35 11.85
C SER A 416 7.77 36.05 11.19
N MET A 417 8.43 34.92 11.47
CA MET A 417 7.93 33.61 11.07
C MET A 417 6.68 33.26 11.90
N PRO A 418 5.60 32.75 11.29
CA PRO A 418 4.44 32.29 12.04
C PRO A 418 4.85 31.12 12.95
N SER A 419 4.62 31.31 14.25
CA SER A 419 4.92 30.37 15.34
C SER A 419 4.17 29.01 15.25
N SER A 420 3.43 28.75 14.17
CA SER A 420 2.61 27.55 13.95
C SER A 420 3.32 26.41 13.18
N VAL A 421 4.45 26.64 12.53
CA VAL A 421 5.21 25.57 11.81
C VAL A 421 6.03 24.68 12.78
N ALA A 422 6.14 25.09 14.03
CA ALA A 422 6.92 24.43 15.07
C ALA A 422 6.31 23.12 15.61
N GLY A 423 5.05 22.79 15.24
CA GLY A 423 4.31 21.65 15.80
C GLY A 423 3.99 20.50 14.83
N SER A 424 4.38 20.54 13.55
CA SER A 424 3.96 19.50 12.60
C SER A 424 4.97 18.34 12.50
N ASN A 425 4.48 17.12 12.74
CA ASN A 425 5.21 15.86 12.56
C ASN A 425 5.72 15.64 11.12
N GLY A 426 5.15 16.33 10.13
CA GLY A 426 5.44 16.09 8.70
C GLY A 426 6.85 16.49 8.24
N PHE A 427 7.63 17.21 9.05
CA PHE A 427 9.03 17.54 8.75
C PHE A 427 10.04 16.67 9.51
N SER A 428 9.56 15.77 10.37
CA SER A 428 10.44 14.90 11.15
C SER A 428 11.31 14.06 10.23
N TYR A 429 12.59 13.91 10.58
CA TYR A 429 13.57 13.09 9.88
C TYR A 429 13.96 13.53 8.45
N LEU A 430 13.32 14.55 7.85
CA LEU A 430 13.60 14.94 6.47
C LEU A 430 15.05 15.40 6.28
N LYS A 431 15.54 16.36 7.08
CA LYS A 431 16.95 16.78 7.03
C LYS A 431 17.90 15.59 7.24
N ARG A 432 17.57 14.72 8.22
CA ARG A 432 18.38 13.54 8.58
C ARG A 432 18.51 12.58 7.40
N ASP A 433 17.40 12.23 6.77
CA ASP A 433 17.38 11.21 5.72
C ASP A 433 17.95 11.74 4.40
N LEU A 434 17.76 13.02 4.08
CA LEU A 434 18.46 13.68 2.96
C LEU A 434 19.99 13.68 3.16
N VAL A 435 20.46 14.03 4.35
CA VAL A 435 21.90 13.97 4.69
C VAL A 435 22.43 12.54 4.65
N ARG A 436 21.65 11.58 5.15
CA ARG A 436 21.99 10.16 5.08
C ARG A 436 22.11 9.70 3.62
N LEU A 437 21.21 10.12 2.75
CA LEU A 437 21.27 9.82 1.31
C LEU A 437 22.56 10.38 0.68
N VAL A 438 22.93 11.64 0.97
CA VAL A 438 24.22 12.20 0.53
C VAL A 438 25.38 11.33 1.01
N GLY A 439 25.40 10.95 2.28
CA GLY A 439 26.45 10.11 2.83
C GLY A 439 26.57 8.75 2.14
N VAL A 440 25.44 8.11 1.80
CA VAL A 440 25.41 6.83 1.08
C VAL A 440 25.92 6.99 -0.35
N LEU A 441 25.42 7.99 -1.08
CA LEU A 441 25.81 8.21 -2.49
C LEU A 441 27.26 8.71 -2.64
N CYS A 442 27.82 9.41 -1.65
CA CYS A 442 29.24 9.80 -1.65
C CYS A 442 30.19 8.65 -1.30
N HIS A 443 29.71 7.53 -0.75
CA HIS A 443 30.60 6.48 -0.24
C HIS A 443 31.38 5.80 -1.38
N ARG A 444 32.69 6.11 -1.45
CA ARG A 444 33.63 5.64 -2.50
C ARG A 444 33.22 6.05 -3.91
N ASP A 445 32.52 7.17 -4.05
CA ASP A 445 32.10 7.73 -5.35
C ASP A 445 32.64 9.15 -5.53
N LYS A 446 33.82 9.26 -6.17
CA LYS A 446 34.45 10.58 -6.40
C LYS A 446 33.60 11.49 -7.27
N THR A 447 32.87 10.94 -8.24
CA THR A 447 32.01 11.72 -9.14
C THR A 447 30.92 12.44 -8.35
N PHE A 448 30.20 11.73 -7.48
CA PHE A 448 29.16 12.35 -6.66
C PHE A 448 29.75 13.28 -5.59
N GLN A 449 30.89 12.93 -5.00
CA GLN A 449 31.63 13.83 -4.10
C GLN A 449 31.96 15.17 -4.78
N ASP A 450 32.42 15.14 -6.03
CA ASP A 450 32.75 16.34 -6.79
C ASP A 450 31.50 17.13 -7.19
N HIS A 451 30.38 16.47 -7.53
CA HIS A 451 29.10 17.15 -7.78
C HIS A 451 28.59 17.91 -6.54
N ILE A 452 28.63 17.28 -5.36
CA ILE A 452 28.24 17.93 -4.10
C ILE A 452 29.12 19.15 -3.82
N ARG A 453 30.41 19.09 -4.12
CA ARG A 453 31.30 20.26 -4.01
C ARG A 453 30.91 21.35 -5.00
N VAL A 454 30.76 21.02 -6.28
CA VAL A 454 30.49 21.98 -7.35
C VAL A 454 29.16 22.73 -7.14
N CYS A 455 28.14 22.07 -6.58
CA CYS A 455 26.87 22.73 -6.25
C CYS A 455 26.86 23.48 -4.91
N GLY A 456 28.02 23.63 -4.26
CA GLY A 456 28.17 24.34 -2.98
C GLY A 456 27.57 23.59 -1.79
N GLY A 457 27.55 22.26 -1.84
CA GLY A 457 26.97 21.40 -0.82
C GLY A 457 27.85 21.18 0.41
N ILE A 458 29.18 21.35 0.33
CA ILE A 458 30.08 21.16 1.47
C ILE A 458 29.66 22.03 2.68
N PRO A 459 29.49 23.37 2.56
CA PRO A 459 29.02 24.19 3.68
C PRO A 459 27.64 23.79 4.21
N VAL A 460 26.73 23.34 3.32
CA VAL A 460 25.39 22.90 3.69
C VAL A 460 25.45 21.66 4.58
N ILE A 461 26.25 20.66 4.22
CA ILE A 461 26.45 19.46 5.04
C ILE A 461 27.16 19.78 6.35
N MET A 462 28.16 20.67 6.34
CA MET A 462 28.82 21.13 7.58
C MET A 462 27.83 21.81 8.54
N ASN A 463 26.89 22.60 8.00
CA ASN A 463 25.84 23.23 8.80
C ASN A 463 24.91 22.21 9.47
N MET A 464 24.70 21.03 8.86
CA MET A 464 23.92 19.93 9.45
C MET A 464 24.66 19.19 10.58
N CYS A 465 25.95 19.46 10.82
CA CYS A 465 26.72 18.89 11.94
C CYS A 465 26.44 19.59 13.28
N VAL A 466 25.65 20.67 13.29
CA VAL A 466 25.23 21.36 14.51
C VAL A 466 24.08 20.58 15.15
N VAL A 467 24.06 20.54 16.48
CA VAL A 467 23.00 19.87 17.24
C VAL A 467 21.67 20.58 17.01
N ASP A 468 20.64 19.78 16.67
CA ASP A 468 19.26 20.23 16.53
C ASP A 468 18.34 19.19 17.21
N GLU A 469 17.74 19.57 18.34
CA GLU A 469 16.88 18.67 19.14
C GLU A 469 15.63 18.25 18.37
N ARG A 470 15.21 19.02 17.36
CA ARG A 470 14.08 18.68 16.49
C ARG A 470 14.39 17.53 15.53
N ASN A 471 15.67 17.27 15.26
CA ASN A 471 16.11 16.26 14.30
C ASN A 471 17.09 15.27 14.98
N PRO A 472 16.57 14.30 15.76
CA PRO A 472 17.40 13.28 16.39
C PRO A 472 18.30 12.57 15.36
N TYR A 473 19.57 12.37 15.74
CA TYR A 473 20.62 11.73 14.94
C TYR A 473 21.07 12.47 13.67
N LEU A 474 20.58 13.69 13.41
CA LEU A 474 21.00 14.48 12.24
C LEU A 474 22.50 14.74 12.23
N ARG A 475 23.06 15.14 13.38
CA ARG A 475 24.49 15.44 13.53
C ARG A 475 25.35 14.23 13.20
N GLU A 476 25.00 13.06 13.72
CA GLU A 476 25.72 11.81 13.51
C GLU A 476 25.74 11.42 12.03
N HIS A 477 24.58 11.55 11.36
CA HIS A 477 24.49 11.32 9.92
C HIS A 477 25.27 12.38 9.11
N ALA A 478 25.27 13.65 9.54
CA ALA A 478 26.02 14.71 8.89
C ALA A 478 27.53 14.53 9.00
N ILE A 479 28.03 14.09 10.17
CA ILE A 479 29.44 13.74 10.35
C ILE A 479 29.84 12.57 9.44
N LEU A 480 28.99 11.54 9.34
CA LEU A 480 29.24 10.40 8.45
C LEU A 480 29.22 10.84 6.97
N ALA A 481 28.24 11.66 6.58
CA ALA A 481 28.15 12.19 5.23
C ALA A 481 29.38 13.05 4.87
N LEU A 482 29.82 13.92 5.79
CA LEU A 482 31.02 14.72 5.62
C LEU A 482 32.28 13.85 5.52
N ARG A 483 32.40 12.80 6.34
CA ARG A 483 33.50 11.82 6.20
C ARG A 483 33.50 11.21 4.80
N ASN A 484 32.37 10.69 4.34
CA ASN A 484 32.27 10.05 3.03
C ASN A 484 32.49 11.04 1.88
N LEU A 485 32.11 12.31 2.06
CA LEU A 485 32.32 13.38 1.10
C LEU A 485 33.82 13.74 0.92
N LEU A 486 34.62 13.56 1.98
CA LEU A 486 36.04 13.89 2.01
C LEU A 486 36.96 12.69 1.77
N ASP A 487 36.45 11.47 1.92
CA ASP A 487 37.23 10.24 1.82
C ASP A 487 37.82 10.07 0.41
N GLY A 488 39.16 10.06 0.33
CA GLY A 488 39.89 9.96 -0.93
C GLY A 488 39.79 11.17 -1.87
N ASN A 489 39.18 12.29 -1.46
CA ASN A 489 38.98 13.49 -2.30
C ASN A 489 39.73 14.71 -1.76
N LYS A 490 40.89 15.00 -2.36
CA LYS A 490 41.77 16.09 -1.92
C LYS A 490 41.17 17.47 -2.18
N GLU A 491 40.47 17.62 -3.29
CA GLU A 491 39.80 18.86 -3.68
C GLU A 491 38.72 19.24 -2.66
N ASN A 492 37.92 18.27 -2.21
CA ASN A 492 36.92 18.49 -1.16
C ASN A 492 37.57 18.80 0.20
N GLN A 493 38.67 18.13 0.55
CA GLN A 493 39.44 18.43 1.76
C GLN A 493 40.01 19.86 1.75
N ASP A 494 40.51 20.32 0.61
CA ASP A 494 41.05 21.67 0.47
C ASP A 494 39.97 22.74 0.58
N GLU A 495 38.77 22.48 0.05
CA GLU A 495 37.63 23.38 0.25
C GLU A 495 37.26 23.50 1.73
N VAL A 496 37.15 22.38 2.46
CA VAL A 496 36.90 22.41 3.91
C VAL A 496 38.01 23.15 4.67
N ASN A 497 39.28 22.92 4.32
CA ASN A 497 40.42 23.62 4.93
C ASN A 497 40.40 25.14 4.66
N SER A 498 39.77 25.56 3.56
CA SER A 498 39.61 26.98 3.22
C SER A 498 38.50 27.67 4.04
N ILE A 499 37.57 26.91 4.60
CA ILE A 499 36.49 27.41 5.46
C ILE A 499 37.07 27.62 6.86
N GLN A 500 37.46 28.86 7.16
CA GLN A 500 37.96 29.22 8.49
C GLN A 500 36.81 29.40 9.50
N PRO A 501 36.97 28.96 10.75
CA PRO A 501 36.04 29.30 11.82
C PRO A 501 35.93 30.82 11.94
N SER A 502 34.70 31.33 11.88
CA SER A 502 34.39 32.76 12.07
C SER A 502 34.59 33.21 13.52
N GLY A 503 34.79 32.28 14.47
CA GLY A 503 35.08 32.60 15.86
C GLY A 503 36.14 31.72 16.54
N TYR A 504 36.69 32.23 17.64
CA TYR A 504 37.58 31.52 18.55
C TYR A 504 37.03 31.61 19.97
N TRP A 505 37.26 30.58 20.77
CA TRP A 505 36.97 30.63 22.20
C TRP A 505 38.09 31.41 22.89
N ASP A 506 37.75 32.49 23.58
CA ASP A 506 38.72 33.21 24.41
C ASP A 506 39.04 32.43 25.70
N GLU A 507 40.03 32.90 26.45
CA GLU A 507 40.46 32.26 27.72
C GLU A 507 39.36 32.21 28.79
N ALA A 508 38.27 32.97 28.61
CA ALA A 508 37.10 32.96 29.48
C ALA A 508 35.98 32.02 28.98
N GLY A 509 36.21 31.28 27.89
CA GLY A 509 35.22 30.38 27.30
C GLY A 509 34.09 31.14 26.60
N ILE A 510 34.34 32.36 26.12
CA ILE A 510 33.39 33.14 25.33
C ILE A 510 33.77 33.02 23.85
N LEU A 511 32.80 32.63 23.01
CA LEU A 511 32.98 32.60 21.56
C LEU A 511 33.07 34.04 21.04
N ARG A 512 34.23 34.43 20.50
CA ARG A 512 34.45 35.74 19.88
C ARG A 512 34.64 35.62 18.38
N GLU A 513 34.06 36.54 17.62
CA GLU A 513 34.28 36.64 16.19
C GLU A 513 35.72 37.06 15.87
N LYS A 514 36.28 36.44 14.84
CA LYS A 514 37.62 36.74 14.32
C LYS A 514 37.51 38.01 13.47
N VAL A 515 38.20 39.08 13.88
CA VAL A 515 38.18 40.37 13.16
C VAL A 515 38.67 40.15 11.72
N GLY A 516 37.79 40.34 10.74
CA GLY A 516 38.06 40.12 9.31
C GLY A 516 37.50 38.82 8.72
N ALA A 517 36.77 38.00 9.48
CA ALA A 517 36.01 36.88 8.93
C ALA A 517 34.77 37.40 8.20
N THR A 518 34.79 37.42 6.87
CA THR A 518 33.57 37.56 6.08
C THR A 518 32.81 36.25 6.16
N LEU A 519 31.57 36.30 6.67
CA LEU A 519 30.55 35.29 6.38
C LEU A 519 30.41 35.27 4.85
N LYS A 520 30.92 34.23 4.20
CA LYS A 520 30.74 34.02 2.77
C LYS A 520 29.43 33.31 2.50
#